data_AF-A0AAD5YH20-F1
#
_entry.id   AF-A0AAD5YH20-F1
#
_cell.length_a   1.000
_cell.length_b   1.000
_cell.length_c   1.000
_cell.angle_alpha   90.00
_cell.angle_beta   90.00
_cell.angle_gamma   90.00
#
_symmetry.space_group_name_H-M   'P 1'
#
loop_
_entity.id
_entity.type
_entity.pdbx_description
1 polymer ?
#
loop_
_entity_poly.entity_id
_entity_poly.type
_entity_poly.pdbx_seq_one_letter_code
_entity_poly.pdbx_strand_id
1 'polypeptide(L)'
;MQSSEQSNFLRAEAELLLEQSRKAKAEKIKDLGEPIQLSGAALDIQVRGNFAWIAENTSVARKIDLEVESISCSLPSSLSSRHSQTGKAVQVFRGHTAPVTALAFYDKVHGSRDEKLLITGSWDKVPSPPQLMRHTLTP
;
A
#
# COMPACT_ATOMS: atom_id res chain seq x y z
N MET A 1 24.86 -14.08 2.76
CA MET A 1 23.53 -14.75 2.66
C MET A 1 23.58 -15.97 3.55
N GLN A 2 22.66 -16.13 4.49
CA GLN A 2 22.44 -17.43 5.15
C GLN A 2 21.48 -18.27 4.29
N SER A 3 21.68 -19.57 4.21
CA SER A 3 20.83 -20.49 3.46
C SER A 3 19.54 -20.80 4.22
N SER A 4 18.39 -20.61 3.58
CA SER A 4 17.04 -20.84 4.13
C SER A 4 16.81 -22.27 4.66
N GLU A 5 17.58 -23.23 4.15
CA GLU A 5 17.39 -24.64 4.46
C GLU A 5 17.79 -25.00 5.90
N GLN A 6 18.74 -24.28 6.50
CA GLN A 6 19.22 -24.59 7.85
C GLN A 6 18.19 -24.28 8.96
N SER A 7 17.17 -23.47 8.67
CA SER A 7 16.06 -23.20 9.61
C SER A 7 14.89 -24.19 9.54
N ASN A 8 14.88 -25.12 8.57
CA ASN A 8 13.77 -26.09 8.40
C ASN A 8 13.88 -27.35 9.28
N PHE A 9 14.91 -27.45 10.13
CA PHE A 9 15.34 -28.69 10.80
C PHE A 9 14.29 -29.35 11.72
N LEU A 10 13.30 -28.60 12.23
CA LEU A 10 12.22 -29.09 13.10
C LEU A 10 10.86 -28.43 12.79
N ARG A 11 10.44 -28.43 11.50
CA ARG A 11 9.10 -27.96 11.09
C ARG A 11 8.16 -29.14 10.85
N ALA A 12 6.89 -28.98 11.21
CA ALA A 12 5.87 -30.00 11.00
C ALA A 12 5.44 -30.04 9.52
N GLU A 13 5.14 -31.22 8.99
CA GLU A 13 4.68 -31.39 7.59
C GLU A 13 3.44 -30.54 7.28
N ALA A 14 2.52 -30.40 8.25
CA ALA A 14 1.34 -29.54 8.15
C ALA A 14 1.68 -28.05 7.99
N GLU A 15 2.79 -27.57 8.55
CA GLU A 15 3.27 -26.20 8.37
C GLU A 15 3.83 -26.00 6.95
N LEU A 16 4.63 -26.97 6.47
CA LEU A 16 5.20 -26.95 5.12
C LEU A 16 4.10 -26.99 4.04
N LEU A 17 3.09 -27.86 4.19
CA LEU A 17 1.93 -27.92 3.30
C LEU A 17 1.13 -26.60 3.28
N LEU A 18 1.02 -25.93 4.44
CA LEU A 18 0.34 -24.64 4.56
C LEU A 18 1.16 -23.50 3.93
N GLU A 19 2.49 -23.51 4.08
CA GLU A 19 3.39 -22.54 3.45
C GLU A 19 3.42 -22.71 1.92
N GLN A 20 3.50 -23.96 1.42
CA GLN A 20 3.35 -24.30 0.00
C GLN A 20 1.98 -23.85 -0.53
N SER A 21 0.90 -24.10 0.21
CA SER A 21 -0.46 -23.68 -0.16
C SER A 21 -0.62 -22.16 -0.21
N ARG A 22 0.14 -21.40 0.58
CA ARG A 22 0.20 -19.92 0.50
C ARG A 22 0.98 -19.48 -0.75
N LYS A 23 2.16 -20.04 -0.99
CA LYS A 23 3.00 -19.75 -2.17
C LYS A 23 2.27 -20.02 -3.49
N ALA A 24 1.71 -21.22 -3.64
CA ALA A 24 0.96 -21.62 -4.84
C ALA A 24 -0.35 -20.84 -5.06
N LYS A 25 -0.90 -20.17 -4.03
CA LYS A 25 -2.00 -19.20 -4.19
C LYS A 25 -1.48 -17.85 -4.64
N ALA A 26 -0.43 -17.32 -4.03
CA ALA A 26 0.19 -16.06 -4.43
C ALA A 26 0.67 -16.11 -5.90
N GLU A 27 1.35 -17.17 -6.31
CA GLU A 27 1.84 -17.39 -7.68
C GLU A 27 0.73 -17.42 -8.75
N LYS A 28 -0.49 -17.84 -8.38
CA LYS A 28 -1.66 -17.88 -9.27
C LYS A 28 -2.46 -16.57 -9.30
N ILE A 29 -2.30 -15.72 -8.27
CA ILE A 29 -3.09 -14.50 -8.08
C ILE A 29 -2.30 -13.24 -8.48
N LYS A 30 -0.96 -13.29 -8.46
CA LYS A 30 -0.06 -12.16 -8.74
C LYS A 30 -0.32 -11.41 -10.06
N ASP A 31 -0.86 -12.08 -11.09
CA ASP A 31 -1.11 -11.53 -12.43
C ASP A 31 -2.62 -11.42 -12.75
N LEU A 32 -3.51 -11.53 -11.74
CA LEU A 32 -4.96 -11.44 -11.97
C LEU A 32 -5.42 -9.98 -12.06
N GLY A 33 -5.52 -9.50 -13.30
CA GLY A 33 -5.88 -8.10 -13.62
C GLY A 33 -4.64 -7.23 -13.79
N GLU A 34 -4.76 -5.94 -13.50
CA GLU A 34 -3.65 -4.98 -13.51
C GLU A 34 -3.34 -4.53 -12.06
N PRO A 35 -2.59 -5.32 -11.27
CA PRO A 35 -2.32 -5.01 -9.87
C PRO A 35 -1.37 -3.84 -9.70
N ILE A 36 -1.73 -2.91 -8.81
CA ILE A 36 -0.91 -1.74 -8.46
C ILE A 36 0.40 -2.21 -7.81
N GLN A 37 1.52 -1.93 -8.48
CA GLN A 37 2.84 -2.33 -8.01
C GLN A 37 3.38 -1.38 -6.94
N LEU A 38 3.54 -1.88 -5.72
CA LEU A 38 4.09 -1.17 -4.57
C LEU A 38 5.56 -1.57 -4.35
N SER A 39 6.36 -0.70 -3.73
CA SER A 39 7.76 -1.04 -3.39
C SER A 39 7.90 -1.83 -2.08
N GLY A 40 6.79 -2.07 -1.39
CA GLY A 40 6.72 -2.79 -0.11
C GLY A 40 5.35 -3.44 0.06
N ALA A 41 5.19 -4.23 1.12
CA ALA A 41 3.90 -4.81 1.46
C ALA A 41 3.00 -3.74 2.08
N ALA A 42 1.78 -3.57 1.55
CA ALA A 42 0.76 -2.76 2.20
C ALA A 42 0.32 -3.41 3.52
N LEU A 43 0.24 -2.61 4.59
CA LEU A 43 -0.18 -3.02 5.93
C LEU A 43 -1.56 -2.46 6.31
N ASP A 44 -1.85 -1.23 5.87
CA ASP A 44 -3.19 -0.61 5.95
C ASP A 44 -3.47 0.14 4.62
N ILE A 45 -4.73 0.16 4.19
CA ILE A 45 -5.20 0.80 2.96
C ILE A 45 -6.53 1.49 3.23
N GLN A 46 -6.62 2.78 2.95
CA GLN A 46 -7.86 3.55 3.02
C GLN A 46 -8.13 4.24 1.69
N VAL A 47 -9.22 3.84 1.02
CA VAL A 47 -9.68 4.45 -0.24
C VAL A 47 -10.61 5.62 0.09
N ARG A 48 -10.33 6.79 -0.50
CA ARG A 48 -11.10 8.04 -0.33
C ARG A 48 -11.26 8.72 -1.68
N GLY A 49 -12.50 8.74 -2.18
CA GLY A 49 -12.78 9.12 -3.57
C GLY A 49 -11.93 8.30 -4.53
N ASN A 50 -11.22 9.00 -5.40
CA ASN A 50 -10.39 8.46 -6.48
C ASN A 50 -8.95 8.11 -6.01
N PHE A 51 -8.66 8.20 -4.71
CA PHE A 51 -7.32 7.96 -4.17
C PHE A 51 -7.26 6.80 -3.17
N ALA A 52 -6.24 5.95 -3.31
CA ALA A 52 -5.84 5.00 -2.28
C ALA A 52 -4.71 5.60 -1.42
N TRP A 53 -4.87 5.53 -0.11
CA TRP A 53 -3.86 5.90 0.87
C TRP A 53 -3.34 4.62 1.52
N ILE A 54 -2.02 4.40 1.46
CA ILE A 54 -1.40 3.12 1.78
C ILE A 54 -0.29 3.33 2.81
N ALA A 55 -0.36 2.58 3.90
CA ALA A 55 0.76 2.36 4.81
C ALA A 55 1.57 1.14 4.33
N GLU A 56 2.87 1.30 4.09
CA GLU A 56 3.75 0.20 3.71
C GLU A 56 4.56 -0.32 4.89
N ASN A 57 5.05 -1.55 4.79
CA ASN A 57 6.10 -2.09 5.67
C ASN A 57 7.46 -1.36 5.58
N THR A 58 7.51 -0.23 4.87
CA THR A 58 8.65 0.69 4.78
C THR A 58 8.36 1.94 5.65
N SER A 59 9.31 2.87 5.78
CA SER A 59 9.13 4.10 6.56
C SER A 59 8.30 5.20 5.86
N VAL A 60 7.34 4.77 5.04
CA VAL A 60 6.64 5.60 4.05
C VAL A 60 5.16 5.26 4.00
N ALA A 61 4.32 6.30 3.92
CA ALA A 61 2.94 6.17 3.44
C ALA A 61 2.81 6.81 2.05
N ARG A 62 1.89 6.32 1.21
CA ARG A 62 1.67 6.84 -0.15
C ARG A 62 0.22 7.22 -0.38
N LYS A 63 0.01 8.27 -1.17
CA LYS A 63 -1.24 8.55 -1.87
C LYS A 63 -1.06 8.10 -3.32
N ILE A 64 -1.94 7.25 -3.80
CA ILE A 64 -1.92 6.65 -5.13
C ILE A 64 -3.23 7.00 -5.84
N ASP A 65 -3.14 7.36 -7.12
CA ASP A 65 -4.29 7.61 -7.98
C ASP A 65 -4.90 6.28 -8.46
N LEU A 66 -6.23 6.16 -8.33
CA LEU A 66 -7.00 5.02 -8.80
C LEU A 66 -7.67 5.29 -10.15
N GLU A 67 -7.57 6.50 -10.71
CA GLU A 67 -8.12 6.75 -12.04
C GLU A 67 -7.39 5.95 -13.11
N VAL A 68 -8.14 5.00 -13.68
CA VAL A 68 -7.94 4.51 -15.04
C VAL A 68 -8.12 5.72 -15.98
N GLU A 69 -7.04 6.27 -16.49
CA GLU A 69 -7.10 7.33 -17.51
C GLU A 69 -7.74 6.76 -18.77
N SER A 70 -9.06 6.93 -18.91
CA SER A 70 -9.84 6.35 -19.98
C SER A 70 -9.57 7.09 -21.29
N ILE A 71 -8.49 6.70 -21.98
CA ILE A 71 -8.07 7.26 -23.27
C ILE A 71 -9.30 7.32 -24.20
N SER A 72 -9.77 8.54 -24.45
CA SER A 72 -11.03 8.80 -25.12
C SER A 72 -11.01 8.23 -26.54
N CYS A 73 -12.04 7.47 -26.90
CA CYS A 73 -12.05 6.68 -28.13
C CYS A 73 -12.31 7.55 -29.36
N SER A 74 -11.27 8.18 -29.90
CA SER A 74 -11.30 8.84 -31.21
C SER A 74 -10.25 8.25 -32.16
N LEU A 75 -10.44 6.99 -32.57
CA LEU A 75 -9.98 6.31 -33.81
C LEU A 75 -10.30 4.78 -33.71
N PRO A 76 -10.27 3.99 -34.81
CA PRO A 76 -11.12 2.79 -34.94
C PRO A 76 -10.62 1.50 -34.24
N SER A 77 -11.56 0.56 -34.11
CA SER A 77 -11.51 -0.62 -33.25
C SER A 77 -10.76 -1.83 -33.84
N SER A 78 -9.44 -1.72 -34.02
CA SER A 78 -8.59 -2.88 -34.32
C SER A 78 -7.22 -2.75 -33.66
N LEU A 79 -6.85 -3.71 -32.81
CA LEU A 79 -5.52 -3.89 -32.22
C LEU A 79 -4.97 -2.68 -31.42
N SER A 80 -5.68 -2.28 -30.37
CA SER A 80 -5.07 -1.53 -29.26
C SER A 80 -5.31 -2.27 -27.94
N SER A 81 -4.29 -2.95 -27.44
CA SER A 81 -4.25 -3.41 -26.05
C SER A 81 -4.01 -2.19 -25.17
N ARG A 82 -5.09 -1.51 -24.76
CA ARG A 82 -5.00 -0.37 -23.84
C ARG A 82 -4.47 -0.84 -22.49
N HIS A 83 -3.21 -0.53 -22.24
CA HIS A 83 -2.61 -0.65 -20.92
C HIS A 83 -3.16 0.51 -20.07
N SER A 84 -3.84 0.22 -18.97
CA SER A 84 -4.21 1.29 -18.03
C SER A 84 -3.02 1.62 -17.14
N GLN A 85 -2.60 2.90 -17.09
CA GLN A 85 -1.57 3.35 -16.15
C GLN A 85 -2.16 3.68 -14.76
N THR A 86 -3.04 2.81 -14.28
CA THR A 86 -3.62 2.86 -12.92
C THR A 86 -2.51 2.74 -11.87
N GLY A 87 -2.64 3.46 -10.75
CA GLY A 87 -1.72 3.27 -9.62
C GLY A 87 -0.50 4.20 -9.58
N LYS A 88 -0.53 5.34 -10.28
CA LYS A 88 0.54 6.36 -10.18
C LYS A 88 0.58 6.95 -8.77
N ALA A 89 1.75 6.91 -8.13
CA ALA A 89 1.95 7.53 -6.82
C ALA A 89 1.94 9.07 -6.93
N VAL A 90 0.89 9.69 -6.38
CA VAL A 90 0.67 11.14 -6.37
C VAL A 90 1.54 11.82 -5.32
N GLN A 91 1.62 11.22 -4.13
CA GLN A 91 2.35 11.80 -3.00
C GLN A 91 2.98 10.71 -2.14
N VAL A 92 4.16 10.99 -1.60
CA VAL A 92 4.97 10.04 -0.82
C VAL A 92 5.37 10.71 0.49
N PHE A 93 4.74 10.30 1.59
CA PHE A 93 4.95 10.84 2.93
C PHE A 93 6.13 10.14 3.58
N ARG A 94 7.14 10.92 3.96
CA ARG A 94 8.40 10.47 4.57
C ARG A 94 8.62 11.25 5.87
N GLY A 95 9.16 10.57 6.89
CA GLY A 95 9.46 11.17 8.20
C GLY A 95 9.68 10.12 9.30
N HIS A 96 9.06 8.96 9.15
CA HIS A 96 9.27 7.79 10.00
C HIS A 96 10.65 7.15 9.77
N THR A 97 11.10 6.34 10.73
CA THR A 97 12.34 5.52 10.64
C THR A 97 12.05 4.02 10.66
N ALA A 98 10.89 3.62 11.18
CA ALA A 98 10.36 2.25 11.24
C ALA A 98 9.15 2.07 10.29
N PRO A 99 8.60 0.85 10.13
CA PRO A 99 7.44 0.59 9.29
C PRO A 99 6.19 1.39 9.68
N VAL A 100 5.48 1.92 8.69
CA VAL A 100 4.16 2.56 8.89
C VAL A 100 3.09 1.47 8.82
N THR A 101 2.41 1.25 9.94
CA THR A 101 1.52 0.08 10.14
C THR A 101 0.03 0.42 10.15
N ALA A 102 -0.34 1.69 10.24
CA ALA A 102 -1.73 2.14 10.25
C ALA A 102 -1.88 3.58 9.73
N LEU A 103 -3.05 3.90 9.17
CA LEU A 103 -3.48 5.25 8.84
C LEU A 103 -4.77 5.60 9.62
N ALA A 104 -5.05 6.89 9.78
CA ALA A 104 -6.38 7.36 10.15
C ALA A 104 -6.62 8.78 9.63
N PHE A 105 -7.78 9.02 9.03
CA PHE A 105 -8.25 10.38 8.72
C PHE A 105 -8.98 10.98 9.91
N TYR A 106 -8.73 12.26 10.18
CA TYR A 106 -9.45 13.03 11.19
C TYR A 106 -10.10 14.27 10.56
N ASP A 107 -11.44 14.26 10.49
CA ASP A 107 -12.23 15.43 10.15
C ASP A 107 -12.34 16.38 11.35
N LYS A 108 -12.01 17.66 11.15
CA LYS A 108 -12.17 18.70 12.19
C LYS A 108 -13.63 18.95 12.61
N VAL A 109 -14.58 18.63 11.74
CA VAL A 109 -16.03 18.72 11.98
C VAL A 109 -16.62 17.36 11.62
N HIS A 110 -17.32 16.72 12.55
CA HIS A 110 -17.84 15.37 12.35
C HIS A 110 -18.74 15.29 11.11
N GLY A 111 -18.39 14.38 10.19
CA GLY A 111 -19.14 14.15 8.94
C GLY A 111 -18.82 15.10 7.79
N SER A 112 -17.92 16.08 7.97
CA SER A 112 -17.60 17.07 6.93
C SER A 112 -16.90 16.48 5.70
N ARG A 113 -16.12 15.39 5.89
CA ARG A 113 -15.21 14.84 4.86
C ARG A 113 -14.23 15.90 4.33
N ASP A 114 -13.80 16.78 5.22
CA ASP A 114 -12.83 17.83 4.96
C ASP A 114 -11.39 17.28 4.87
N GLU A 115 -11.15 16.06 5.39
CA GLU A 115 -9.90 15.28 5.31
C GLU A 115 -8.63 16.06 5.73
N LYS A 116 -8.81 17.09 6.58
CA LYS A 116 -7.81 18.10 6.96
C LYS A 116 -6.60 17.58 7.72
N LEU A 117 -6.60 16.33 8.19
CA LEU A 117 -5.49 15.66 8.85
C LEU A 117 -5.45 14.17 8.52
N LEU A 118 -4.31 13.71 8.00
CA LEU A 118 -3.92 12.30 7.99
C LEU A 118 -3.02 12.05 9.22
N ILE A 119 -3.29 10.95 9.93
CA ILE A 119 -2.50 10.44 11.05
C ILE A 119 -1.84 9.13 10.61
N THR A 120 -0.54 8.98 10.86
CA THR A 120 0.25 7.79 10.53
C THR A 120 0.72 7.08 11.82
N GLY A 121 0.45 5.78 11.93
CA GLY A 121 0.90 4.93 13.03
C GLY A 121 2.13 4.13 12.64
N SER A 122 3.28 4.44 13.23
CA SER A 122 4.58 3.82 12.93
C SER A 122 5.17 3.09 14.15
N TRP A 123 6.00 2.09 13.91
CA TRP A 123 6.77 1.36 14.93
C TRP A 123 8.01 2.13 15.46
N ASP A 124 8.06 3.46 15.26
CA ASP A 124 9.17 4.30 15.71
C ASP A 124 9.31 4.28 17.23
N LYS A 125 10.44 3.75 17.72
CA LYS A 125 10.88 3.97 19.10
C LYS A 125 11.37 5.42 19.26
N VAL A 126 10.43 6.36 19.44
CA VAL A 126 10.74 7.68 19.97
C VAL A 126 11.39 7.54 21.36
N PRO A 127 12.63 8.02 21.60
CA PRO A 127 13.28 7.93 22.91
C PRO A 127 12.76 8.96 23.94
N SER A 128 11.62 9.61 23.65
CA SER A 128 11.07 10.78 24.34
C SER A 128 9.55 10.88 23.99
N PRO A 129 8.78 11.87 24.49
CA PRO A 129 7.31 11.81 24.40
C PRO A 129 6.78 11.86 22.94
N PRO A 130 5.60 11.27 22.66
CA PRO A 130 5.13 10.98 21.31
C PRO A 130 4.98 12.25 20.45
N GLN A 131 5.80 12.35 19.40
CA GLN A 131 5.74 13.44 18.44
C GLN A 131 4.66 13.19 17.39
N LEU A 132 3.54 13.92 17.50
CA LEU A 132 2.49 13.97 16.49
C LEU A 132 2.97 14.75 15.26
N MET A 133 3.60 14.08 14.29
CA MET A 133 3.90 14.69 12.99
C MET A 133 2.60 15.03 12.25
N ARG A 134 2.37 16.33 12.02
CA ARG A 134 1.22 16.84 11.25
C ARG A 134 1.63 17.08 9.82
N HIS A 135 1.19 16.22 8.91
CA HIS A 135 1.22 16.54 7.48
C HIS A 135 -0.03 17.35 7.12
N THR A 136 0.14 18.65 6.89
CA THR A 136 -0.91 19.50 6.30
C THR A 136 -0.96 19.24 4.80
N LEU A 137 -2.08 18.74 4.30
CA LEU A 137 -2.36 18.71 2.87
C LEU A 137 -2.59 20.15 2.39
N THR A 138 -1.69 20.65 1.55
CA THR A 138 -1.91 21.88 0.79
C THR A 138 -2.87 21.60 -0.38
N PRO A 139 -3.67 22.59 -0.82
CA PRO A 139 -4.52 22.45 -2.00
C PRO A 139 -3.71 22.29 -3.29
#